data_AF-A0AAD5JJM8-F1
#
_entry.id   AF-A0AAD5JJM8-F1
#
_cell.length_a   1.000
_cell.length_b   1.000
_cell.length_c   1.000
_cell.angle_alpha   90.00
_cell.angle_beta   90.00
_cell.angle_gamma   90.00
#
_symmetry.space_group_name_H-M   'P 1'
#
loop_
_entity.id
_entity.type
_entity.pdbx_description
1 polymer ?
#
loop_
_entity_poly.entity_id
_entity_poly.type
_entity_poly.pdbx_seq_one_letter_code
_entity_poly.pdbx_strand_id
1 'polypeptide(L)'
;MSSYSAYGKYTPQYKWLLNEFPKVNRTETPWLVVLMHSPLYNSYVNHYMEGETMRVMYESWFVEYKVDVVFAGHVHAYERSERISNVAYNIVNGLCTPISDQSAPVYITIGDGGNCEGLSTEMTEPQPSYSAYREASFGHGILDIKNRTHAYFSWHRNQDGLAVEADSVWLLNRYWNSLEESSVAAAL
;
A
#
# COMPACT_ATOMS: atom_id res chain seq x y z
N MET A 1 -8.72 7.25 -4.83
CA MET A 1 -8.07 8.18 -5.76
C MET A 1 -8.16 7.64 -7.17
N SER A 2 -8.25 8.51 -8.16
CA SER A 2 -8.39 8.14 -9.57
C SER A 2 -7.02 8.13 -10.25
N SER A 3 -6.53 6.92 -10.60
CA SER A 3 -5.33 6.71 -11.40
C SER A 3 -5.45 7.25 -12.84
N TYR A 4 -6.68 7.51 -13.31
CA TYR A 4 -6.98 7.86 -14.71
C TYR A 4 -7.63 9.23 -14.88
N SER A 5 -7.55 10.07 -13.85
CA SER A 5 -7.90 11.50 -13.93
C SER A 5 -6.65 12.32 -13.65
N ALA A 6 -6.58 13.55 -14.15
CA ALA A 6 -5.41 14.40 -13.93
C ALA A 6 -5.12 14.58 -12.43
N TYR A 7 -3.91 14.21 -12.00
CA TYR A 7 -3.41 14.29 -10.61
C TYR A 7 -2.16 15.17 -10.47
N GLY A 8 -1.70 15.78 -11.56
CA GLY A 8 -0.57 16.71 -11.54
C GLY A 8 -0.81 17.91 -10.62
N LYS A 9 0.26 18.62 -10.28
CA LYS A 9 0.18 19.81 -9.41
C LYS A 9 -0.87 20.79 -9.92
N TYR A 10 -1.68 21.32 -9.01
CA TYR A 10 -2.79 22.27 -9.26
C TYR A 10 -4.06 21.71 -9.93
N THR A 11 -4.09 20.43 -10.31
CA THR A 11 -5.32 19.77 -10.78
C THR A 11 -6.37 19.67 -9.66
N PRO A 12 -7.66 19.45 -10.00
CA PRO A 12 -8.72 19.27 -9.01
C PRO A 12 -8.41 18.13 -8.01
N GLN A 13 -7.97 16.96 -8.50
CA GLN A 13 -7.64 15.83 -7.64
C GLN A 13 -6.46 16.15 -6.70
N TYR A 14 -5.40 16.78 -7.20
CA TYR A 14 -4.26 17.19 -6.37
C TYR A 14 -4.68 18.18 -5.27
N LYS A 15 -5.44 19.22 -5.62
CA LYS A 15 -5.91 20.24 -4.66
C LYS A 15 -6.87 19.64 -3.64
N TRP A 16 -7.74 18.73 -4.08
CA TRP A 16 -8.65 18.02 -3.19
C TRP A 16 -7.85 17.20 -2.17
N LEU A 17 -6.92 16.36 -2.62
CA LEU A 17 -6.14 15.48 -1.75
C LEU A 17 -5.27 16.28 -0.77
N LEU A 18 -4.62 17.35 -1.24
CA LEU A 18 -3.85 18.27 -0.40
C LEU A 18 -4.68 18.86 0.75
N ASN A 19 -5.97 19.12 0.52
CA ASN A 19 -6.88 19.65 1.52
C ASN A 19 -7.57 18.57 2.35
N GLU A 20 -7.57 17.31 1.90
CA GLU A 20 -8.26 16.21 2.57
C GLU A 20 -7.40 15.61 3.68
N PHE A 21 -6.10 15.41 3.42
CA PHE A 21 -5.18 14.85 4.42
C PHE A 21 -5.15 15.61 5.76
N PRO A 22 -5.09 16.97 5.79
CA PRO A 22 -5.14 17.72 7.05
C PRO A 22 -6.42 17.57 7.86
N LYS A 23 -7.52 17.12 7.25
CA LYS A 23 -8.81 16.92 7.95
C LYS A 23 -8.87 15.59 8.69
N VAL A 24 -7.95 14.67 8.43
CA VAL A 24 -7.95 13.35 9.04
C VAL A 24 -7.69 13.46 10.54
N ASN A 25 -8.70 13.17 11.34
CA ASN A 25 -8.58 13.09 12.80
C ASN A 25 -8.29 11.65 13.23
N ARG A 26 -7.01 11.31 13.45
CA ARG A 26 -6.59 9.95 13.86
C ARG A 26 -7.07 9.52 15.25
N THR A 27 -7.60 10.45 16.05
CA THR A 27 -8.23 10.12 17.34
C THR A 27 -9.67 9.64 17.20
N GLU A 28 -10.34 10.03 16.12
CA GLU A 28 -11.71 9.64 15.78
C GLU A 28 -11.73 8.49 14.76
N THR A 29 -10.89 8.58 13.72
CA THR A 29 -10.70 7.55 12.70
C THR A 29 -9.23 7.10 12.67
N PRO A 30 -8.84 6.11 13.50
CA PRO A 30 -7.45 5.65 13.60
C PRO A 30 -6.86 5.12 12.31
N TRP A 31 -7.65 4.39 11.53
CA TRP A 31 -7.22 3.71 10.32
C TRP A 31 -7.36 4.61 9.09
N LEU A 32 -6.23 5.00 8.51
CA LEU A 32 -6.18 5.78 7.27
C LEU A 32 -5.86 4.84 6.11
N VAL A 33 -6.87 4.59 5.28
CA VAL A 33 -6.81 3.69 4.13
C VAL A 33 -6.90 4.49 2.83
N VAL A 34 -6.04 4.20 1.87
CA VAL A 34 -6.09 4.79 0.53
C VAL A 34 -6.44 3.71 -0.48
N LEU A 35 -7.34 4.05 -1.41
CA LEU A 35 -7.70 3.20 -2.54
C LEU A 35 -7.24 3.85 -3.84
N MET A 36 -6.69 3.08 -4.77
CA MET A 36 -6.43 3.49 -6.15
C MET A 36 -6.54 2.29 -7.08
N HIS A 37 -6.46 2.50 -8.40
CA HIS A 37 -6.54 1.37 -9.33
C HIS A 37 -5.14 0.85 -9.68
N SER A 38 -4.28 1.70 -10.24
CA SER A 38 -2.91 1.33 -10.62
C SER A 38 -1.98 1.34 -9.39
N PRO A 39 -1.29 0.22 -9.07
CA PRO A 39 -0.43 0.10 -7.90
C PRO A 39 0.83 0.97 -8.04
N LEU A 40 1.24 1.63 -6.95
CA LEU A 40 2.50 2.39 -6.91
C LEU A 40 3.73 1.49 -6.80
N TYR A 41 3.57 0.33 -6.15
CA TYR A 41 4.57 -0.72 -6.04
C TYR A 41 3.99 -2.00 -6.62
N ASN A 42 4.67 -2.56 -7.62
CA ASN A 42 4.27 -3.74 -8.35
C ASN A 42 5.52 -4.45 -8.84
N SER A 43 5.68 -5.73 -8.49
CA SER A 43 6.79 -6.57 -8.97
C SER A 43 6.38 -7.59 -10.02
N TYR A 44 5.14 -7.52 -10.54
CA TYR A 44 4.73 -8.25 -11.74
C TYR A 44 5.23 -7.54 -13.01
N VAL A 45 5.47 -8.33 -14.06
CA VAL A 45 5.86 -7.79 -15.38
C VAL A 45 4.71 -7.01 -16.01
N ASN A 46 3.47 -7.49 -15.84
CA ASN A 46 2.29 -6.77 -16.31
C ASN A 46 2.11 -5.46 -15.53
N HIS A 47 1.89 -4.36 -16.26
CA HIS A 47 1.77 -3.00 -15.71
C HIS A 47 2.97 -2.57 -14.83
N TYR A 48 4.16 -3.12 -15.07
CA TYR A 48 5.36 -2.78 -14.32
C TYR A 48 5.67 -1.28 -14.46
N MET A 49 5.87 -0.60 -13.33
CA MET A 49 6.17 0.84 -13.26
C MET A 49 5.09 1.80 -13.80
N GLU A 50 3.88 1.34 -14.13
CA GLU A 50 2.81 2.24 -14.59
C GLU A 50 2.38 3.27 -13.53
N GLY A 51 2.43 2.89 -12.24
CA GLY A 51 2.09 3.77 -11.12
C GLY A 51 3.13 4.85 -10.78
N GLU A 52 4.31 4.85 -11.42
CA GLU A 52 5.45 5.70 -11.05
C GLU A 52 5.11 7.20 -11.05
N THR A 53 4.35 7.65 -12.05
CA THR A 53 3.96 9.06 -12.19
C THR A 53 3.08 9.53 -11.03
N MET A 54 2.18 8.68 -10.53
CA MET A 54 1.39 8.98 -9.33
C MET A 54 2.23 8.82 -8.06
N ARG A 55 3.16 7.87 -8.02
CA ARG A 55 4.06 7.66 -6.88
C ARG A 55 4.89 8.91 -6.60
N VAL A 56 5.51 9.50 -7.64
CA VAL A 56 6.25 10.76 -7.56
C VAL A 56 5.40 11.90 -6.98
N MET A 57 4.09 11.91 -7.26
CA MET A 57 3.20 12.98 -6.81
C MET A 57 2.73 12.82 -5.37
N TYR A 58 2.47 11.59 -4.90
CA TYR A 58 1.69 11.37 -3.68
C TYR A 58 2.36 10.49 -2.62
N GLU A 59 3.40 9.74 -2.94
CA GLU A 59 4.04 8.82 -1.98
C GLU A 59 4.55 9.58 -0.73
N SER A 60 5.16 10.76 -0.93
CA SER A 60 5.63 11.60 0.16
C SER A 60 4.52 12.00 1.13
N TRP A 61 3.31 12.26 0.63
CA TRP A 61 2.15 12.55 1.47
C TRP A 61 1.65 11.30 2.21
N PHE A 62 1.72 10.11 1.60
CA PHE A 62 1.31 8.89 2.30
C PHE A 62 2.21 8.60 3.49
N VAL A 63 3.52 8.84 3.33
CA VAL A 63 4.51 8.72 4.39
C VAL A 63 4.30 9.81 5.46
N GLU A 64 4.13 11.07 5.04
CA GLU A 64 3.92 12.22 5.95
C GLU A 64 2.68 12.03 6.83
N TYR A 65 1.54 11.63 6.23
CA TYR A 65 0.28 11.40 6.94
C TYR A 65 0.15 9.99 7.52
N LYS A 66 1.21 9.18 7.44
CA LYS A 66 1.30 7.84 8.02
C LYS A 66 0.09 6.97 7.64
N VAL A 67 -0.18 6.88 6.35
CA VAL A 67 -1.22 5.99 5.80
C VAL A 67 -0.95 4.57 6.28
N ASP A 68 -1.97 3.84 6.72
CA ASP A 68 -1.78 2.51 7.27
C ASP A 68 -1.57 1.46 6.17
N VAL A 69 -2.43 1.53 5.14
CA VAL A 69 -2.47 0.61 4.01
C VAL A 69 -3.02 1.29 2.75
N VAL A 70 -2.47 0.93 1.60
CA VAL A 70 -2.92 1.34 0.27
C VAL A 70 -3.37 0.10 -0.48
N PHE A 71 -4.62 0.07 -0.95
CA PHE A 71 -5.10 -1.00 -1.83
C PHE A 71 -5.16 -0.54 -3.29
N ALA A 72 -4.69 -1.41 -4.17
CA ALA A 72 -4.74 -1.27 -5.61
C ALA A 72 -5.26 -2.56 -6.26
N GLY A 73 -5.70 -2.45 -7.52
CA GLY A 73 -6.06 -3.60 -8.35
C GLY A 73 -5.14 -3.63 -9.56
N HIS A 74 -5.76 -3.58 -10.75
CA HIS A 74 -5.11 -3.44 -12.06
C HIS A 74 -4.28 -4.65 -12.50
N VAL A 75 -3.28 -5.04 -11.72
CA VAL A 75 -2.53 -6.27 -11.94
C VAL A 75 -3.39 -7.45 -11.49
N HIS A 76 -3.57 -8.44 -12.36
CA HIS A 76 -4.47 -9.57 -12.12
C HIS A 76 -3.80 -10.67 -11.30
N ALA A 77 -3.32 -10.30 -10.11
CA ALA A 77 -2.65 -11.16 -9.15
C ALA A 77 -2.69 -10.51 -7.76
N TYR A 78 -2.14 -11.21 -6.77
CA TYR A 78 -1.98 -10.71 -5.40
C TYR A 78 -0.53 -10.33 -5.11
N GLU A 79 -0.32 -9.17 -4.49
CA GLU A 79 0.97 -8.76 -3.95
C GLU A 79 0.80 -7.94 -2.67
N ARG A 80 1.70 -8.16 -1.70
CA ARG A 80 1.83 -7.36 -0.49
C ARG A 80 3.26 -6.88 -0.33
N SER A 81 3.45 -5.58 -0.17
CA SER A 81 4.76 -4.99 0.08
C SER A 81 5.16 -5.06 1.55
N GLU A 82 6.46 -4.84 1.81
CA GLU A 82 6.94 -4.35 3.09
C GLU A 82 6.54 -2.87 3.30
N ARG A 83 6.79 -2.32 4.50
CA ARG A 83 6.68 -0.87 4.73
C ARG A 83 7.93 -0.17 4.25
N ILE A 84 7.83 0.47 3.09
CA ILE A 84 8.95 1.05 2.35
C ILE A 84 8.55 2.39 1.76
N SER A 85 9.55 3.26 1.55
CA SER A 85 9.37 4.50 0.82
C SER A 85 10.52 4.75 -0.15
N ASN A 86 10.24 5.47 -1.23
CA ASN A 86 11.22 5.91 -2.22
C ASN A 86 11.02 7.39 -2.58
N VAL A 87 11.05 8.23 -1.53
CA VAL A 87 10.73 9.66 -1.58
C VAL A 87 11.96 10.57 -1.47
N ALA A 88 13.15 9.99 -1.28
CA ALA A 88 14.39 10.73 -1.05
C ALA A 88 15.04 11.27 -2.35
N TYR A 89 14.63 10.79 -3.52
CA TYR A 89 15.26 11.12 -4.79
C TYR A 89 15.14 12.62 -5.13
N ASN A 90 16.27 13.28 -5.44
CA ASN A 90 16.29 14.69 -5.84
C ASN A 90 17.08 14.96 -7.14
N ILE A 91 17.19 13.95 -8.01
CA ILE A 91 18.04 13.92 -9.21
C ILE A 91 19.53 13.79 -8.88
N VAL A 92 20.09 14.71 -8.08
CA VAL A 92 21.55 14.82 -7.85
C VAL A 92 22.07 13.76 -6.87
N ASN A 93 21.28 13.40 -5.87
CA ASN A 93 21.71 12.49 -4.80
C ASN A 93 21.71 11.01 -5.20
N GLY A 94 21.07 10.64 -6.32
CA GLY A 94 20.95 9.25 -6.76
C GLY A 94 20.18 8.32 -5.81
N LEU A 95 19.48 8.85 -4.80
CA LEU A 95 18.76 8.05 -3.79
C LEU A 95 17.40 7.59 -4.34
N CYS A 96 17.42 6.59 -5.24
CA CYS A 96 16.24 6.07 -5.95
C CYS A 96 15.88 4.62 -5.59
N THR A 97 16.47 4.06 -4.55
CA THR A 97 16.18 2.71 -4.05
C THR A 97 15.15 2.79 -2.92
N PRO A 98 14.05 2.01 -2.97
CA PRO A 98 13.12 1.91 -1.85
C PRO A 98 13.84 1.43 -0.58
N ILE A 99 13.57 2.08 0.54
CA ILE A 99 14.14 1.75 1.85
C ILE A 99 13.04 1.43 2.85
N SER A 100 13.35 0.61 3.86
CA SER A 100 12.44 0.36 4.99
C SER A 100 12.06 1.66 5.69
N ASP A 101 10.77 1.91 5.83
CA ASP A 101 10.23 3.13 6.43
C ASP A 101 8.95 2.81 7.21
N GLN A 102 9.04 2.88 8.54
CA GLN A 102 7.89 2.57 9.41
C GLN A 102 6.76 3.60 9.33
N SER A 103 7.00 4.78 8.76
CA SER A 103 5.95 5.77 8.49
C SER A 103 5.20 5.49 7.18
N ALA A 104 5.73 4.64 6.31
CA ALA A 104 5.10 4.29 5.05
C ALA A 104 3.96 3.27 5.22
N PRO A 105 2.96 3.28 4.32
CA PRO A 105 1.91 2.26 4.29
C PRO A 105 2.45 0.90 3.85
N VAL A 106 1.66 -0.14 4.09
CA VAL A 106 1.75 -1.38 3.31
C VAL A 106 0.99 -1.17 2.00
N TYR A 107 1.59 -1.53 0.87
CA TYR A 107 0.92 -1.52 -0.44
C TYR A 107 0.43 -2.93 -0.75
N ILE A 108 -0.84 -3.06 -1.10
CA ILE A 108 -1.48 -4.34 -1.43
C ILE A 108 -2.13 -4.23 -2.79
N THR A 109 -1.70 -5.09 -3.71
CA THR A 109 -2.35 -5.36 -4.98
C THR A 109 -3.32 -6.52 -4.80
N ILE A 110 -4.59 -6.29 -5.09
CA ILE A 110 -5.70 -7.25 -4.95
C ILE A 110 -6.61 -7.19 -6.19
N GLY A 111 -5.99 -7.24 -7.38
CA GLY A 111 -6.67 -7.16 -8.68
C GLY A 111 -7.10 -8.52 -9.24
N ASP A 112 -7.05 -9.55 -8.41
CA ASP A 112 -7.21 -10.98 -8.70
C ASP A 112 -8.65 -11.50 -8.58
N GLY A 113 -9.64 -10.64 -8.83
CA GLY A 113 -11.06 -10.97 -8.66
C GLY A 113 -11.68 -11.92 -9.69
N GLY A 114 -10.92 -12.47 -10.65
CA GLY A 114 -11.44 -13.40 -11.67
C GLY A 114 -11.88 -12.78 -12.99
N ASN A 115 -11.22 -11.71 -13.44
CA ASN A 115 -11.53 -11.07 -14.71
C ASN A 115 -11.24 -11.99 -15.93
N CYS A 116 -11.80 -11.63 -17.09
CA CYS A 116 -11.71 -12.46 -18.31
C CYS A 116 -10.36 -12.40 -19.03
N GLU A 117 -9.47 -11.47 -18.69
CA GLU A 117 -8.12 -11.39 -19.27
C GLU A 117 -7.18 -12.43 -18.67
N GLY A 118 -7.54 -13.00 -17.52
CA GLY A 118 -6.78 -14.06 -16.84
C GLY A 118 -5.77 -13.51 -15.83
N LEU A 119 -4.98 -14.43 -15.26
CA LEU A 119 -3.98 -14.13 -14.23
C LEU A 119 -2.71 -13.53 -14.84
N SER A 120 -2.13 -12.56 -14.14
CA SER A 120 -0.75 -12.09 -14.41
C SER A 120 0.23 -13.02 -13.71
N THR A 121 0.88 -13.94 -14.44
CA THR A 121 1.77 -14.96 -13.84
C THR A 121 3.25 -14.59 -13.88
N GLU A 122 3.66 -13.71 -14.80
CA GLU A 122 5.06 -13.30 -14.94
C GLU A 122 5.44 -12.26 -13.88
N MET A 123 6.46 -12.59 -13.09
CA MET A 123 7.01 -11.74 -12.03
C MET A 123 8.43 -11.30 -12.39
N THR A 124 8.84 -10.14 -11.90
CA THR A 124 10.24 -9.72 -11.97
C THR A 124 11.08 -10.62 -11.05
N GLU A 125 12.28 -10.99 -11.51
CA GLU A 125 13.18 -11.88 -10.78
C GLU A 125 14.57 -11.24 -10.58
N PRO A 126 15.18 -11.38 -9.38
CA PRO A 126 14.63 -12.01 -8.18
C PRO A 126 13.49 -11.19 -7.57
N GLN A 127 12.72 -11.78 -6.64
CA GLN A 127 11.77 -11.02 -5.81
C GLN A 127 12.47 -9.81 -5.18
N PRO A 128 12.01 -8.57 -5.47
CA PRO A 128 12.64 -7.39 -4.91
C PRO A 128 12.35 -7.32 -3.41
N SER A 129 13.28 -6.76 -2.64
CA SER A 129 13.19 -6.69 -1.17
C SER A 129 12.00 -5.89 -0.64
N TYR A 130 11.36 -5.06 -1.47
CA TYR A 130 10.13 -4.35 -1.11
C TYR A 130 8.88 -5.23 -1.18
N SER A 131 8.93 -6.37 -1.87
CA SER A 131 7.80 -7.29 -2.04
C SER A 131 7.87 -8.36 -0.95
N ALA A 132 6.92 -8.37 -0.02
CA ALA A 132 6.90 -9.30 1.11
C ALA A 132 6.28 -10.65 0.71
N TYR A 133 5.20 -10.61 -0.07
CA TYR A 133 4.51 -11.79 -0.59
C TYR A 133 3.90 -11.47 -1.95
N ARG A 134 3.93 -12.40 -2.89
CA ARG A 134 3.29 -12.29 -4.20
C ARG A 134 2.88 -13.66 -4.71
N GLU A 135 1.67 -13.78 -5.26
CA GLU A 135 1.17 -15.02 -5.85
C GLU A 135 0.14 -14.74 -6.95
N ALA A 136 0.24 -15.46 -8.07
CA ALA A 136 -0.73 -15.41 -9.16
C ALA A 136 -1.82 -16.47 -8.94
N SER A 137 -2.79 -16.16 -8.10
CA SER A 137 -4.03 -16.93 -7.90
C SER A 137 -5.21 -15.96 -7.88
N PHE A 138 -6.40 -16.43 -8.24
CA PHE A 138 -7.62 -15.63 -8.01
C PHE A 138 -8.02 -15.70 -6.55
N GLY A 139 -8.62 -14.64 -6.03
CA GLY A 139 -8.96 -14.56 -4.62
C GLY A 139 -9.63 -13.25 -4.23
N HIS A 140 -9.68 -13.02 -2.92
CA HIS A 140 -10.13 -11.77 -2.33
C HIS A 140 -9.43 -11.52 -0.99
N GLY A 141 -9.35 -10.24 -0.60
CA GLY A 141 -8.81 -9.81 0.69
C GLY A 141 -9.90 -9.46 1.69
N ILE A 142 -9.62 -9.67 2.98
CA ILE A 142 -10.43 -9.20 4.10
C ILE A 142 -9.54 -8.35 5.00
N LEU A 143 -9.95 -7.10 5.25
CA LEU A 143 -9.36 -6.22 6.26
C LEU A 143 -10.32 -6.15 7.46
N ASP A 144 -9.92 -6.78 8.56
CA ASP A 144 -10.70 -6.90 9.79
C ASP A 144 -10.10 -6.00 10.89
N ILE A 145 -10.68 -4.81 11.04
CA ILE A 145 -10.25 -3.83 12.04
C ILE A 145 -10.75 -4.26 13.42
N LYS A 146 -9.82 -4.59 14.33
CA LYS A 146 -10.16 -5.03 15.69
C LYS A 146 -10.34 -3.87 16.64
N ASN A 147 -9.43 -2.90 16.60
CA ASN A 147 -9.43 -1.73 17.47
C ASN A 147 -8.52 -0.63 16.88
N ARG A 148 -8.19 0.40 17.65
CA ARG A 148 -7.36 1.53 17.20
C ARG A 148 -5.89 1.17 16.92
N THR A 149 -5.38 0.04 17.41
CA THR A 149 -3.98 -0.38 17.25
C THR A 149 -3.81 -1.57 16.30
N HIS A 150 -4.78 -2.48 16.23
CA HIS A 150 -4.67 -3.72 15.46
C HIS A 150 -5.77 -3.87 14.41
N ALA A 151 -5.35 -4.20 13.19
CA ALA A 151 -6.19 -4.73 12.13
C ALA A 151 -5.54 -6.00 11.57
N TYR A 152 -6.36 -6.96 11.18
CA TYR A 152 -5.90 -8.20 10.58
C TYR A 152 -6.24 -8.20 9.10
N PHE A 153 -5.25 -8.37 8.24
CA PHE A 153 -5.47 -8.55 6.82
C PHE A 153 -5.23 -10.01 6.44
N SER A 154 -6.14 -10.59 5.67
CA SER A 154 -6.02 -11.96 5.17
C SER A 154 -6.41 -12.01 3.70
N TRP A 155 -5.67 -12.78 2.90
CA TRP A 155 -5.98 -13.08 1.51
C TRP A 155 -6.42 -14.55 1.36
N HIS A 156 -7.52 -14.75 0.64
CA HIS A 156 -8.19 -16.04 0.47
C HIS A 156 -8.22 -16.39 -1.01
N ARG A 157 -7.63 -17.54 -1.36
CA ARG A 157 -7.57 -18.02 -2.75
C ARG A 157 -8.84 -18.77 -3.11
N ASN A 158 -9.29 -18.64 -4.35
CA ASN A 158 -10.50 -19.30 -4.83
C ASN A 158 -10.39 -20.84 -4.86
N GLN A 159 -9.18 -21.39 -5.00
CA GLN A 159 -8.96 -22.84 -4.98
C GLN A 159 -8.93 -23.46 -3.58
N ASP A 160 -8.80 -22.64 -2.53
CA ASP A 160 -8.74 -23.13 -1.16
C ASP A 160 -10.15 -23.22 -0.53
N GLY A 161 -10.23 -23.78 0.68
CA GLY A 161 -11.47 -23.73 1.46
C GLY A 161 -11.80 -22.31 1.91
N LEU A 162 -13.08 -22.01 2.12
CA LEU A 162 -13.58 -20.65 2.43
C LEU A 162 -12.94 -19.96 3.65
N ALA A 163 -12.37 -20.73 4.59
CA ALA A 163 -11.75 -20.20 5.80
C ALA A 163 -10.20 -20.27 5.76
N VAL A 164 -9.62 -20.64 4.62
CA VAL A 164 -8.18 -20.80 4.47
C VAL A 164 -7.56 -19.48 4.01
N GLU A 165 -6.66 -18.98 4.84
CA GLU A 165 -5.89 -17.77 4.57
C GLU A 165 -4.53 -18.15 3.98
N ALA A 166 -4.29 -17.81 2.70
CA ALA A 166 -3.05 -18.15 2.00
C ALA A 166 -1.91 -17.18 2.35
N ASP A 167 -2.25 -15.92 2.61
CA ASP A 167 -1.37 -14.93 3.22
C ASP A 167 -2.17 -14.15 4.27
N SER A 168 -1.51 -13.77 5.36
CA SER A 168 -2.12 -12.97 6.41
C SER A 168 -1.08 -12.13 7.15
N VAL A 169 -1.52 -10.99 7.66
CA VAL A 169 -0.65 -10.08 8.41
C VAL A 169 -1.45 -9.28 9.43
N TRP A 170 -0.88 -9.14 10.62
CA TRP A 170 -1.32 -8.14 11.58
C TRP A 170 -0.74 -6.78 11.21
N LEU A 171 -1.62 -5.84 10.86
CA LEU A 171 -1.28 -4.45 10.67
C LEU A 171 -1.35 -3.73 12.02
N LEU A 172 -0.26 -3.06 12.37
CA LEU A 172 -0.21 -2.16 13.53
C LEU A 172 -0.43 -0.72 13.07
N ASN A 173 -1.37 -0.03 13.71
CA ASN A 173 -1.76 1.33 13.38
C ASN A 173 -0.56 2.30 13.50
N ARG A 174 -0.33 3.11 12.47
CA ARG A 174 0.83 3.99 12.39
C ARG A 174 0.77 5.18 13.35
N TYR A 175 -0.43 5.60 13.76
CA TYR A 175 -0.62 6.71 14.68
C TYR A 175 -0.56 6.27 16.15
N TRP A 176 -1.26 5.19 16.51
CA TRP A 176 -1.39 4.77 17.90
C TRP A 176 -0.25 3.88 18.39
N ASN A 177 0.37 3.07 17.51
CA ASN A 177 1.45 2.17 17.92
C ASN A 177 2.82 2.86 18.00
N SER A 178 3.02 3.95 17.26
CA SER A 178 4.25 4.76 17.33
C SER A 178 4.36 5.56 18.62
N LEU A 179 3.22 5.90 19.24
CA LEU A 179 3.18 6.58 20.53
C LEU A 179 3.66 5.67 21.67
N GLU A 180 3.31 4.38 21.64
CA GLU A 180 3.77 3.42 22.66
C GLU A 180 5.30 3.23 22.60
N GLU A 181 5.89 3.03 21.42
CA GLU A 181 7.36 2.96 21.27
C GLU A 181 8.07 4.23 21.75
N SER A 182 7.51 5.41 21.45
CA SER A 182 8.08 6.68 21.92
C SER A 182 7.98 6.87 23.44
N SER A 183 6.91 6.35 24.07
CA SER A 183 6.71 6.42 25.52
C SER A 183 7.64 5.48 26.29
N VAL A 184 7.97 4.32 25.71
CA VAL A 184 8.95 3.37 26.27
C VAL A 184 10.38 3.91 26.10
N ALA A 185 10.69 4.52 24.95
CA ALA A 185 11.99 5.15 24.72
C ALA A 185 12.24 6.40 25.59
N ALA A 186 11.19 7.12 25.99
CA ALA A 186 11.29 8.26 26.90
C ALA A 186 11.32 7.87 28.39
N ALA A 187 11.03 6.61 28.72
CA ALA A 187 11.05 6.06 30.07
C ALA A 187 12.35 5.31 30.42
N LEU A 188 13.32 5.28 29.49
CA LEU A 188 14.68 4.78 29.65
C LEU A 188 15.68 5.96 29.68
#